data_AF-A0A1W1DBE7-F1
#
_entry.id   AF-A0A1W1DBE7-F1
#
_cell.length_a   1.000
_cell.length_b   1.000
_cell.length_c   1.000
_cell.angle_alpha   90.00
_cell.angle_beta   90.00
_cell.angle_gamma   90.00
#
_symmetry.space_group_name_H-M   'P 1'
#
loop_
_entity.id
_entity.type
_entity.pdbx_description
1 polymer ?
#
loop_
_entity_poly.entity_id
_entity_poly.type
_entity_poly.pdbx_seq_one_letter_code
_entity_poly.pdbx_strand_id
1 'polypeptide(L)'
;MSDDEKAIVGVNLFYDYEFSSLHKRYSIGGEYKRSNVEFNVNKYLALSDKQSVKGTDEEALDGYDAIFKGQLPYLPWATLVAKKYRWERTNQADVDGSYYGLEAYLTPKAKLEIGKQDDNYMNPETYSKLTYAFGPNGDHASLFDSAIATVAYQDGENMKNKMLTKVERSNKIIVEFGGISLSRTD
;
A
#
# COMPACT_ATOMS: atom_id res chain seq x y z
N MET A 1 3.65 14.92 -14.77
CA MET A 1 2.99 16.00 -14.00
C MET A 1 2.02 16.68 -14.94
N SER A 2 0.78 16.95 -14.52
CA SER A 2 -0.19 17.67 -15.36
C SER A 2 0.21 19.14 -15.52
N ASP A 3 -0.22 19.78 -16.60
CA ASP A 3 0.14 21.18 -16.95
C ASP A 3 -0.18 22.20 -15.83
N ASP A 4 -1.15 21.90 -14.96
CA ASP A 4 -1.51 22.76 -13.82
C ASP A 4 -0.70 22.49 -12.53
N GLU A 5 0.30 21.59 -12.53
CA GLU A 5 1.02 21.07 -11.33
C GLU A 5 0.13 20.42 -10.25
N LYS A 6 -1.18 20.32 -10.47
CA LYS A 6 -2.18 19.84 -9.50
C LYS A 6 -2.33 18.32 -9.45
N ALA A 7 -1.75 17.59 -10.40
CA ALA A 7 -1.78 16.13 -10.44
C ALA A 7 -0.45 15.55 -10.94
N ILE A 8 -0.07 14.43 -10.35
CA ILE A 8 1.01 13.56 -10.79
C ILE A 8 0.36 12.32 -11.39
N VAL A 9 0.82 11.96 -12.58
CA VAL A 9 0.57 10.65 -13.19
C VAL A 9 1.93 10.01 -13.38
N GLY A 10 2.10 8.81 -12.89
CA GLY A 10 3.36 8.07 -12.91
C GLY A 10 3.15 6.62 -13.30
N VAL A 11 4.20 6.02 -13.84
CA VAL A 11 4.28 4.58 -14.09
C VAL A 11 5.58 4.09 -13.47
N ASN A 12 5.48 3.02 -12.69
CA ASN A 12 6.58 2.46 -11.92
C ASN A 12 6.78 1.00 -12.33
N LEU A 13 8.04 0.56 -12.41
CA LEU A 13 8.40 -0.83 -12.66
C LEU A 13 9.33 -1.30 -11.54
N PHE A 14 9.05 -2.46 -10.97
CA PHE A 14 9.89 -3.07 -9.95
C PHE A 14 10.22 -4.52 -10.29
N TYR A 15 11.41 -4.92 -9.90
CA TYR A 15 11.85 -6.30 -9.82
C TYR A 15 12.10 -6.61 -8.35
N ASP A 16 11.31 -7.53 -7.79
CA ASP A 16 11.46 -7.98 -6.41
C ASP A 16 12.14 -9.36 -6.40
N TYR A 17 13.13 -9.51 -5.52
CA TYR A 17 13.80 -10.78 -5.27
C TYR A 17 13.80 -11.08 -3.77
N GLU A 18 13.23 -12.22 -3.39
CA GLU A 18 13.21 -12.65 -2.00
C GLU A 18 14.29 -13.70 -1.75
N PHE A 19 15.33 -13.32 -1.01
CA PHE A 19 16.49 -14.18 -0.75
C PHE A 19 16.14 -15.43 0.08
N SER A 20 15.09 -15.35 0.91
CA SER A 20 14.67 -16.43 1.82
C SER A 20 13.91 -17.56 1.10
N SER A 21 13.15 -17.22 0.06
CA SER A 21 12.28 -18.14 -0.69
C SER A 21 12.74 -18.37 -2.14
N LEU A 22 13.78 -17.62 -2.58
CA LEU A 22 14.30 -17.57 -3.96
C LEU A 22 13.25 -17.15 -5.01
N HIS A 23 12.11 -16.62 -4.56
CA HIS A 23 11.05 -16.16 -5.45
C HIS A 23 11.41 -14.85 -6.15
N LYS A 24 10.98 -14.76 -7.41
CA LYS A 24 11.19 -13.62 -8.29
C LYS A 24 9.84 -13.10 -8.74
N ARG A 25 9.68 -11.77 -8.73
CA ARG A 25 8.44 -11.12 -9.15
C ARG A 25 8.74 -9.84 -9.92
N TYR A 26 8.11 -9.68 -11.07
CA TYR A 26 7.97 -8.37 -11.69
C TYR A 26 6.69 -7.71 -11.21
N SER A 27 6.72 -6.39 -11.07
CA SER A 27 5.48 -5.63 -10.92
C SER A 27 5.53 -4.35 -11.73
N ILE A 28 4.38 -4.01 -12.30
CA ILE A 28 4.15 -2.75 -12.97
C ILE A 28 3.02 -2.03 -12.24
N GLY A 29 3.22 -0.76 -11.95
CA GLY A 29 2.27 0.07 -11.23
C GLY A 29 1.98 1.36 -11.97
N GLY A 30 0.72 1.78 -11.97
CA GLY A 30 0.32 3.14 -12.33
C GLY A 30 -0.07 3.91 -11.08
N GLU A 31 0.38 5.15 -10.97
CA GLU A 31 0.01 6.05 -9.89
C GLU A 31 -0.65 7.33 -10.42
N TYR A 32 -1.68 7.77 -9.70
CA TYR A 32 -2.36 9.04 -9.89
C TYR A 32 -2.45 9.74 -8.54
N LYS A 33 -1.74 10.86 -8.38
CA LYS A 33 -1.71 11.61 -7.13
C LYS A 33 -2.18 13.04 -7.34
N ARG A 34 -3.06 13.51 -6.47
CA ARG A 34 -3.46 14.92 -6.29
C ARG A 34 -3.17 15.33 -4.85
N SER A 35 -3.40 16.59 -4.52
CA SER A 35 -3.17 17.13 -3.17
C SER A 35 -3.91 16.36 -2.08
N ASN A 36 -5.15 15.93 -2.35
CA ASN A 36 -6.06 15.30 -1.38
C ASN A 36 -6.42 13.84 -1.70
N VAL A 37 -6.07 13.34 -2.88
CA VAL A 37 -6.45 11.99 -3.34
C VAL A 37 -5.27 11.33 -4.01
N GLU A 38 -5.09 10.06 -3.72
CA GLU A 38 -4.11 9.21 -4.37
C GLU A 38 -4.76 7.89 -4.78
N PHE A 39 -4.45 7.45 -5.98
CA PHE A 39 -4.89 6.19 -6.54
C PHE A 39 -3.69 5.46 -7.14
N ASN A 40 -3.51 4.21 -6.75
CA ASN A 40 -2.46 3.34 -7.25
C ASN A 40 -3.07 2.04 -7.73
N VAL A 41 -2.60 1.53 -8.86
CA VAL A 41 -2.94 0.20 -9.33
C VAL A 41 -1.63 -0.52 -9.63
N ASN A 42 -1.44 -1.68 -9.02
CA ASN A 42 -0.26 -2.50 -9.24
C ASN A 42 -0.68 -3.86 -9.78
N LYS A 43 0.04 -4.34 -10.78
CA LYS A 43 -0.03 -5.72 -11.25
C LYS A 43 1.27 -6.43 -10.93
N TYR A 44 1.14 -7.64 -10.42
CA TYR A 44 2.21 -8.51 -9.96
C TYR A 44 2.25 -9.75 -10.83
N LEU A 45 3.43 -10.06 -11.37
CA LEU A 45 3.70 -11.25 -12.15
C LEU A 45 4.85 -12.02 -11.50
N ALA A 46 4.55 -13.21 -11.00
CA ALA A 46 5.53 -14.19 -10.55
C ALA A 46 6.35 -14.70 -11.74
N LEU A 47 7.65 -14.85 -11.50
CA LEU A 47 8.63 -15.37 -12.48
C LEU A 47 9.31 -16.64 -12.01
N SER A 48 9.15 -16.98 -10.75
CA SER A 48 9.70 -18.18 -10.14
C SER A 48 8.63 -19.25 -10.09
N ASP A 49 8.93 -20.41 -10.66
CA ASP A 49 8.17 -21.63 -10.44
C ASP A 49 8.22 -22.07 -8.97
N LYS A 50 7.42 -23.08 -8.61
CA LYS A 50 7.38 -23.70 -7.28
C LYS A 50 8.79 -23.89 -6.71
N GLN A 51 9.05 -23.29 -5.55
CA GLN A 51 10.30 -23.42 -4.81
C GLN A 51 10.05 -24.25 -3.55
N SER A 52 10.89 -25.25 -3.31
CA SER A 52 10.82 -26.01 -2.07
C SER A 52 11.62 -25.29 -0.99
N VAL A 53 10.93 -24.63 -0.08
CA VAL A 53 11.54 -23.82 0.99
C VAL A 53 11.29 -24.53 2.32
N LYS A 54 12.37 -24.94 2.99
CA LYS A 54 12.31 -25.67 4.27
C LYS A 54 11.40 -26.92 4.25
N GLY A 55 11.30 -27.61 3.11
CA GLY A 55 10.56 -28.86 2.97
C GLY A 55 9.06 -28.70 2.67
N THR A 56 8.59 -27.49 2.41
CA THR A 56 7.26 -27.22 1.85
C THR A 56 7.40 -26.54 0.50
N ASP A 57 6.58 -26.95 -0.47
CA ASP A 57 6.56 -26.31 -1.79
C ASP A 57 5.75 -25.01 -1.71
N GLU A 58 6.41 -23.90 -2.04
CA GLU A 58 5.88 -22.54 -2.11
C GLU A 58 5.74 -22.11 -3.58
N GLU A 59 4.65 -21.44 -3.94
CA GLU A 59 4.47 -20.83 -5.27
C GLU A 59 4.19 -19.34 -5.10
N ALA A 60 4.93 -18.51 -5.84
CA ALA A 60 4.66 -17.07 -5.88
C ALA A 60 3.40 -16.84 -6.73
N LEU A 61 2.44 -16.08 -6.20
CA LEU A 61 1.18 -15.85 -6.88
C LEU A 61 1.21 -14.60 -7.76
N ASP A 62 0.59 -14.72 -8.93
CA ASP A 62 0.19 -13.58 -9.75
C ASP A 62 -0.95 -12.84 -9.06
N GLY A 63 -1.07 -11.54 -9.35
CA GLY A 63 -2.22 -10.79 -8.85
C GLY A 63 -2.17 -9.31 -9.14
N TYR A 64 -3.13 -8.60 -8.58
CA TYR A 64 -3.19 -7.15 -8.67
C TYR A 64 -3.74 -6.55 -7.39
N ASP A 65 -3.38 -5.29 -7.15
CA ASP A 65 -4.06 -4.46 -6.17
C ASP A 65 -4.42 -3.09 -6.73
N ALA A 66 -5.48 -2.52 -6.15
CA ALA A 66 -5.88 -1.14 -6.35
C ALA A 66 -5.99 -0.49 -4.97
N ILE A 67 -5.31 0.62 -4.77
CA ILE A 67 -5.22 1.35 -3.51
C ILE A 67 -5.73 2.77 -3.76
N PHE A 68 -6.73 3.16 -2.99
CA PHE A 68 -7.25 4.50 -2.91
C PHE A 68 -6.91 5.11 -1.55
N LYS A 69 -6.40 6.33 -1.55
CA LYS A 69 -6.20 7.14 -0.36
C LYS A 69 -6.87 8.49 -0.56
N GLY A 70 -7.69 8.90 0.40
CA GLY A 70 -8.37 10.18 0.39
C GLY A 70 -8.18 10.90 1.71
N GLN A 71 -7.59 12.10 1.67
CA GLN A 71 -7.51 12.97 2.84
C GLN A 71 -8.92 13.31 3.32
N LEU A 72 -9.13 13.42 4.63
CA LEU A 72 -10.42 13.83 5.17
C LEU A 72 -10.59 15.37 5.09
N PRO A 73 -11.80 15.88 4.77
CA PRO A 73 -12.07 17.31 4.81
C PRO A 73 -11.73 17.89 6.18
N TYR A 74 -11.07 19.06 6.20
CA TYR A 74 -10.67 19.81 7.41
C TYR A 74 -9.68 19.09 8.34
N LEU A 75 -9.32 17.84 8.06
CA LEU A 75 -8.40 17.03 8.87
C LEU A 75 -7.18 16.66 8.02
N PRO A 76 -6.23 17.59 7.84
CA PRO A 76 -5.11 17.38 6.93
C PRO A 76 -4.16 16.26 7.39
N TRP A 77 -4.20 15.91 8.68
CA TRP A 77 -3.46 14.81 9.30
C TRP A 77 -4.14 13.44 9.15
N ALA A 78 -5.38 13.37 8.65
CA ALA A 78 -6.16 12.14 8.54
C ALA A 78 -6.44 11.75 7.08
N THR A 79 -6.25 10.47 6.76
CA THR A 79 -6.45 9.90 5.44
C THR A 79 -7.22 8.59 5.53
N LEU A 80 -8.29 8.47 4.76
CA LEU A 80 -8.99 7.21 4.55
C LEU A 80 -8.20 6.38 3.53
N VAL A 81 -7.99 5.10 3.83
CA VAL A 81 -7.33 4.14 2.95
C VAL A 81 -8.31 3.04 2.61
N ALA A 82 -8.47 2.76 1.33
CA ALA A 82 -9.22 1.63 0.83
C ALA A 82 -8.36 0.87 -0.18
N LYS A 83 -8.21 -0.43 0.00
CA LYS A 83 -7.46 -1.28 -0.93
C LYS A 83 -8.32 -2.49 -1.29
N LYS A 84 -8.26 -2.87 -2.56
CA LYS A 84 -8.79 -4.14 -3.04
C LYS A 84 -7.67 -4.90 -3.72
N TYR A 85 -7.57 -6.19 -3.46
CA TYR A 85 -6.56 -7.04 -4.07
C TYR A 85 -7.16 -8.37 -4.50
N ARG A 86 -6.56 -8.96 -5.52
CA ARG A 86 -6.84 -10.32 -5.95
C ARG A 86 -5.53 -11.04 -6.24
N TRP A 87 -5.42 -12.27 -5.77
CA TRP A 87 -4.29 -13.15 -6.06
C TRP A 87 -4.82 -14.41 -6.75
N GLU A 88 -4.25 -14.71 -7.91
CA GLU A 88 -4.62 -15.84 -8.76
C GLU A 88 -3.91 -17.09 -8.25
N ARG A 89 -4.66 -18.13 -7.89
CA ARG A 89 -4.10 -19.40 -7.38
C ARG A 89 -4.16 -20.49 -8.43
N THR A 90 -3.11 -21.30 -8.49
CA THR A 90 -2.99 -22.37 -9.50
C THR A 90 -3.87 -23.58 -9.18
N ASN A 91 -4.05 -23.93 -7.90
CA ASN A 91 -4.72 -25.18 -7.49
C ASN A 91 -5.95 -24.99 -6.58
N GLN A 92 -6.37 -23.74 -6.32
CA GLN A 92 -7.50 -23.38 -5.46
C GLN A 92 -8.24 -22.16 -6.01
N ALA A 93 -9.39 -21.81 -5.45
CA ALA A 93 -10.09 -20.60 -5.88
C ALA A 93 -9.28 -19.34 -5.51
N ASP A 94 -9.39 -18.28 -6.30
CA ASP A 94 -8.60 -17.06 -6.12
C ASP A 94 -8.83 -16.39 -4.76
N VAL A 95 -7.80 -15.72 -4.24
CA VAL A 95 -7.95 -14.91 -3.02
C VAL A 95 -8.40 -13.52 -3.42
N ASP A 96 -9.60 -13.15 -3.05
CA ASP A 96 -10.16 -11.81 -3.20
C ASP A 96 -10.30 -11.18 -1.83
N GLY A 97 -9.65 -10.03 -1.64
CA GLY A 97 -9.65 -9.34 -0.37
C GLY A 97 -9.79 -7.84 -0.49
N SER A 98 -10.25 -7.25 0.60
CA SER A 98 -10.42 -5.82 0.74
C SER A 98 -9.86 -5.36 2.08
N TYR A 99 -9.36 -4.14 2.07
CA TYR A 99 -8.79 -3.48 3.23
C TYR A 99 -9.38 -2.08 3.33
N TYR A 100 -9.80 -1.72 4.53
CA TYR A 100 -10.28 -0.38 4.84
C TYR A 100 -9.63 0.09 6.12
N GLY A 101 -9.03 1.27 6.10
CA GLY A 101 -8.34 1.83 7.25
C GLY A 101 -8.36 3.34 7.30
N LEU A 102 -7.98 3.85 8.47
CA LEU A 102 -7.73 5.24 8.73
C LEU A 102 -6.26 5.40 9.10
N GLU A 103 -5.59 6.28 8.37
CA GLU A 103 -4.23 6.71 8.63
C GLU A 103 -4.25 8.10 9.25
N ALA A 104 -3.53 8.29 10.36
CA ALA A 104 -3.44 9.52 11.10
C ALA A 104 -1.97 9.86 11.40
N TYR A 105 -1.53 11.04 10.98
CA TYR A 105 -0.26 11.61 11.40
C TYR A 105 -0.40 12.18 12.81
N LEU A 106 0.15 11.49 13.80
CA LEU A 106 0.16 11.94 15.19
C LEU A 106 1.12 13.12 15.36
N THR A 107 2.32 12.99 14.79
CA THR A 107 3.32 14.06 14.65
C THR A 107 3.78 14.10 13.19
N PRO A 108 4.56 15.11 12.74
CA PRO A 108 5.18 15.11 11.42
C PRO A 108 6.24 14.01 11.22
N LYS A 109 6.35 13.03 12.13
CA LYS A 109 7.27 11.90 12.02
C LYS A 109 6.63 10.58 12.43
N ALA A 110 5.54 10.62 13.20
CA ALA A 110 4.84 9.46 13.70
C ALA A 110 3.46 9.35 13.04
N LYS A 111 3.20 8.19 12.47
CA LYS A 111 1.96 7.89 11.76
C LYS A 111 1.35 6.61 12.30
N LEU A 112 0.08 6.68 12.66
CA LEU A 112 -0.71 5.54 13.11
C LEU A 112 -1.71 5.17 12.03
N GLU A 113 -1.80 3.90 11.70
CA GLU A 113 -2.81 3.36 10.80
C GLU A 113 -3.59 2.28 11.56
N ILE A 114 -4.92 2.36 11.49
CA ILE A 114 -5.82 1.35 12.07
C ILE A 114 -6.80 0.98 10.97
N GLY A 115 -7.01 -0.32 10.77
CA GLY A 115 -7.94 -0.77 9.75
C GLY A 115 -8.40 -2.20 9.94
N LYS A 116 -9.26 -2.62 9.02
CA LYS A 116 -9.78 -3.97 8.91
C LYS A 116 -9.46 -4.53 7.54
N GLN A 117 -9.01 -5.78 7.53
CA GLN A 117 -8.85 -6.58 6.34
C GLN A 117 -9.89 -7.69 6.36
N ASP A 118 -10.52 -7.91 5.22
CA ASP A 118 -11.50 -8.97 5.02
C ASP A 118 -11.21 -9.63 3.67
N ASP A 119 -11.10 -10.95 3.66
CA ASP A 119 -10.88 -11.73 2.45
C ASP A 119 -11.70 -13.02 2.47
N ASN A 120 -11.87 -13.64 1.31
CA ASN A 120 -12.71 -14.82 1.15
C ASN A 120 -12.15 -16.12 1.77
N TYR A 121 -10.98 -16.08 2.40
CA TYR A 121 -10.32 -17.27 3.00
C TYR A 121 -9.98 -17.12 4.49
N MET A 122 -9.98 -15.89 5.02
CA MET A 122 -9.71 -15.59 6.42
C MET A 122 -10.89 -14.82 7.03
N ASN A 123 -11.02 -14.91 8.36
CA ASN A 123 -11.98 -14.08 9.06
C ASN A 123 -11.54 -12.60 9.00
N PRO A 124 -12.47 -11.64 9.08
CA PRO A 124 -12.10 -10.23 9.15
C PRO A 124 -11.15 -9.94 10.32
N GLU A 125 -9.96 -9.45 10.02
CA GLU A 125 -8.92 -9.12 10.99
C GLU A 125 -8.77 -7.61 11.14
N THR A 126 -8.65 -7.16 12.39
CA THR A 126 -8.33 -5.76 12.69
C THR A 126 -6.85 -5.63 12.98
N TYR A 127 -6.20 -4.62 12.42
CA TYR A 127 -4.79 -4.36 12.69
C TYR A 127 -4.53 -2.90 13.04
N SER A 128 -3.36 -2.69 13.63
CA SER A 128 -2.80 -1.38 13.92
C SER A 128 -1.33 -1.35 13.53
N LYS A 129 -0.89 -0.27 12.88
CA LYS A 129 0.49 -0.07 12.43
C LYS A 129 0.98 1.31 12.86
N LEU A 130 2.06 1.33 13.62
CA LEU A 130 2.79 2.56 13.97
C LEU A 130 4.04 2.67 13.10
N THR A 131 4.17 3.77 12.37
CA THR A 131 5.33 4.07 11.52
C THR A 131 6.02 5.33 12.05
N TYR A 132 7.35 5.28 12.16
CA TYR A 132 8.16 6.43 12.56
C TYR A 132 9.25 6.72 11.51
N ALA A 133 9.35 7.97 11.06
CA ALA A 133 10.34 8.40 10.07
C ALA A 133 11.55 9.07 10.74
N PHE A 134 12.75 8.61 10.40
CA PHE A 134 14.02 9.23 10.81
C PHE A 134 14.58 10.07 9.66
N GLY A 135 14.97 11.32 9.95
CA GLY A 135 15.53 12.26 8.96
C GLY A 135 14.82 13.62 8.93
N PRO A 136 15.18 14.50 7.97
CA PRO A 136 14.62 15.85 7.85
C PRO A 136 13.20 15.91 7.25
N ASN A 137 12.51 14.78 7.12
CA ASN A 137 11.11 14.76 6.70
C ASN A 137 10.23 15.23 7.87
N GLY A 138 9.73 16.47 7.81
CA GLY A 138 8.94 17.09 8.89
C GLY A 138 7.85 18.06 8.44
N ASP A 139 7.66 18.25 7.13
CA ASP A 139 6.75 19.31 6.63
C ASP A 139 5.39 18.72 6.25
N HIS A 140 4.60 18.33 7.25
CA HIS A 140 3.22 17.89 7.07
C HIS A 140 2.41 18.13 8.33
N ALA A 141 1.12 18.44 8.15
CA ALA A 141 0.21 18.68 9.25
C ALA A 141 0.04 17.41 10.10
N SER A 142 0.03 17.59 11.42
CA SER A 142 -0.13 16.52 12.38
C SER A 142 -1.22 16.84 13.40
N LEU A 143 -1.79 15.79 14.01
CA LEU A 143 -2.84 15.93 15.03
C LEU A 143 -2.38 16.81 16.20
N PHE A 144 -1.14 16.67 16.65
CA PHE A 144 -0.61 17.41 17.79
C PHE A 144 -0.21 18.85 17.47
N ASP A 145 0.03 19.18 16.19
CA ASP A 145 0.38 20.55 15.77
C ASP A 145 -0.84 21.35 15.25
N SER A 146 -1.85 20.69 14.69
CA SER A 146 -3.05 21.33 14.15
C SER A 146 -4.21 20.33 14.02
N ALA A 147 -5.09 20.29 15.03
CA ALA A 147 -6.18 19.31 15.09
C ALA A 147 -7.28 19.52 14.04
N ILE A 148 -7.58 20.75 13.61
CA ILE A 148 -8.62 21.05 12.61
C ILE A 148 -8.15 22.23 11.75
N ALA A 149 -8.17 22.07 10.42
CA ALA A 149 -7.88 23.13 9.48
C ALA A 149 -9.11 23.98 9.17
N THR A 150 -8.93 25.28 8.94
CA THR A 150 -10.01 26.22 8.59
C THR A 150 -10.54 26.02 7.16
N VAL A 151 -9.73 25.40 6.28
CA VAL A 151 -10.06 25.13 4.88
C VAL A 151 -10.06 23.62 4.66
N ALA A 152 -11.08 23.11 3.94
CA ALA A 152 -11.11 21.72 3.52
C ALA A 152 -10.11 21.51 2.39
N TYR A 153 -9.19 20.55 2.57
CA TYR A 153 -8.11 20.26 1.63
C TYR A 153 -7.23 21.50 1.45
N GLN A 154 -6.17 21.63 2.27
CA GLN A 154 -5.27 22.78 2.19
C GLN A 154 -4.89 23.02 0.72
N ASP A 155 -5.32 24.17 0.21
CA ASP A 155 -5.47 24.42 -1.22
C ASP A 155 -4.18 24.13 -1.97
N GLY A 156 -4.28 23.32 -3.04
CA GLY A 156 -3.26 23.24 -4.09
C GLY A 156 -1.82 23.07 -3.63
N GLU A 157 -1.55 22.21 -2.63
CA GLU A 157 -0.17 21.86 -2.28
C GLU A 157 0.62 21.55 -3.55
N ASN A 158 1.74 22.27 -3.76
CA ASN A 158 2.62 22.00 -4.88
C ASN A 158 3.08 20.54 -4.78
N MET A 159 2.69 19.72 -5.76
CA MET A 159 2.94 18.29 -5.75
C MET A 159 4.44 17.94 -5.83
N LYS A 160 5.34 18.91 -6.03
CA LYS A 160 6.81 18.75 -5.98
C LYS A 160 7.28 18.08 -4.69
N ASN A 161 6.71 18.45 -3.54
CA ASN A 161 7.09 17.84 -2.26
C ASN A 161 6.59 16.38 -2.12
N LYS A 162 5.56 15.99 -2.90
CA LYS A 162 5.02 14.63 -2.92
C LYS A 162 5.70 13.73 -3.96
N MET A 163 6.57 14.25 -4.83
CA MET A 163 7.32 13.45 -5.81
C MET A 163 8.29 12.44 -5.18
N LEU A 164 8.80 12.73 -3.98
CA LEU A 164 9.73 11.86 -3.26
C LEU A 164 9.03 10.88 -2.31
N THR A 165 7.69 10.86 -2.31
CA THR A 165 6.94 9.91 -1.50
C THR A 165 7.15 8.50 -2.02
N LYS A 166 7.31 7.55 -1.09
CA LYS A 166 7.46 6.14 -1.44
C LYS A 166 6.21 5.66 -2.19
N VAL A 167 6.41 4.83 -3.21
CA VAL A 167 5.31 4.21 -3.96
C VAL A 167 4.52 3.29 -3.04
N GLU A 168 3.20 3.45 -3.07
CA GLU A 168 2.26 2.63 -2.31
C GLU A 168 2.00 1.31 -3.06
N ARG A 169 2.63 0.24 -2.58
CA ARG A 169 2.56 -1.11 -3.15
C ARG A 169 2.70 -2.16 -2.04
N SER A 170 2.18 -3.38 -2.29
CA SER A 170 2.55 -4.54 -1.47
C SER A 170 4.02 -4.93 -1.72
N ASN A 171 4.91 -4.49 -0.83
CA ASN A 171 6.36 -4.78 -0.93
C ASN A 171 6.70 -6.24 -0.56
N LYS A 172 5.76 -6.97 0.03
CA LYS A 172 5.93 -8.36 0.42
C LYS A 172 5.42 -9.27 -0.70
N ILE A 173 6.17 -10.34 -1.00
CA ILE A 173 5.71 -11.39 -1.92
C ILE A 173 4.68 -12.24 -1.16
N ILE A 174 3.50 -12.41 -1.78
CA ILE A 174 2.46 -13.30 -1.26
C ILE A 174 2.72 -14.66 -1.89
N VAL A 175 2.84 -15.67 -1.04
CA VAL A 175 3.16 -17.05 -1.41
C VAL A 175 2.03 -17.97 -0.94
N GLU A 176 1.78 -19.04 -1.68
CA GLU A 176 0.88 -20.11 -1.28
C GLU A 176 1.65 -21.27 -0.64
N PHE A 177 1.19 -21.75 0.52
CA PHE A 177 1.70 -22.95 1.19
C PHE A 177 0.57 -23.94 1.44
N GLY A 178 0.63 -25.14 0.86
CA GLY A 178 -0.27 -26.24 1.24
C GLY A 178 -1.77 -25.90 1.24
N GLY A 179 -2.18 -24.90 0.44
CA GLY A 179 -3.57 -24.43 0.36
C GLY A 179 -3.97 -23.27 1.29
N ILE A 180 -3.02 -22.61 1.95
CA ILE A 180 -3.25 -21.38 2.72
C ILE A 180 -2.32 -20.28 2.15
N SER A 181 -2.90 -19.13 1.80
CA SER A 181 -2.16 -17.95 1.36
C SER A 181 -1.83 -17.08 2.57
N LEU A 182 -0.56 -17.00 2.96
CA LEU A 182 -0.08 -16.16 4.05
C LEU A 182 1.19 -15.43 3.62
N SER A 183 1.26 -14.14 3.94
CA SER A 183 2.53 -13.42 3.84
C SER A 183 3.41 -13.80 5.04
N ARG A 184 4.57 -14.42 4.82
CA ARG A 184 5.44 -14.96 5.89
C ARG A 184 5.95 -13.88 6.84
N THR A 185 5.64 -13.96 8.13
CA THR A 185 6.10 -12.97 9.13
C THR A 185 7.43 -13.43 9.73
N ASP A 186 8.52 -13.31 8.97
CA ASP A 186 9.89 -13.45 9.50
C ASP A 186 10.46 -12.11 9.99
#